data_AF-A0A349K4Z6-F1
#
_entry.id   AF-A0A349K4Z6-F1
#
_cell.length_a   1.000
_cell.length_b   1.000
_cell.length_c   1.000
_cell.angle_alpha   90.00
_cell.angle_beta   90.00
_cell.angle_gamma   90.00
#
_symmetry.space_group_name_H-M   'P 1'
#
loop_
_entity.id
_entity.type
_entity.pdbx_description
1 polymer ?
#
loop_
_entity_poly.entity_id
_entity_poly.type
_entity_poly.pdbx_seq_one_letter_code
_entity_poly.pdbx_strand_id
1 'polypeptide(L)'
;MIAEVAGKYRAQWGEGPLWWQGCLYYVDIEGCRVLAFDPHSGEERLWETGERVGTLVPRRNGGFLMAGDSGFAFLDPGSGLLTPLGDPEADKPGNRFNDGKCSPDGRFFAGSISLARKQGDAAFYRLDPDRQIRKVFGGVTNSNG
;
A
#
# COMPACT_ATOMS: atom_id res chain seq x y z
N MET A 1 -20.90 0.28 -25.19
CA MET A 1 -19.68 0.79 -24.52
C MET A 1 -19.05 -0.38 -23.80
N ILE A 2 -17.79 -0.70 -24.10
CA ILE A 2 -17.07 -1.83 -23.51
C ILE A 2 -15.83 -1.25 -22.83
N ALA A 3 -15.54 -1.69 -21.60
CA ALA A 3 -14.32 -1.29 -20.91
C ALA A 3 -13.10 -1.96 -21.57
N GLU A 4 -12.00 -1.23 -21.69
CA GLU A 4 -10.73 -1.74 -22.24
C GLU A 4 -9.76 -2.08 -21.12
N VAL A 5 -8.95 -3.12 -21.34
CA VAL A 5 -7.89 -3.50 -20.40
C VAL A 5 -6.65 -2.67 -20.70
N ALA A 6 -6.14 -1.95 -19.69
CA ALA A 6 -4.99 -1.06 -19.87
C ALA A 6 -3.67 -1.84 -20.04
N GLY A 7 -3.44 -2.89 -19.24
CA GLY A 7 -2.20 -3.68 -19.22
C GLY A 7 -2.38 -5.14 -19.64
N LYS A 8 -1.30 -5.92 -19.53
CA LYS A 8 -1.31 -7.37 -19.81
C LYS A 8 -1.29 -8.20 -18.53
N TYR A 9 -0.65 -7.70 -17.48
CA TYR A 9 -0.60 -8.37 -16.19
C TYR A 9 -2.01 -8.52 -15.60
N ARG A 10 -2.28 -9.71 -15.05
CA ARG A 10 -3.53 -10.03 -14.37
C ARG A 10 -3.24 -10.20 -12.89
N ALA A 11 -3.49 -9.14 -12.13
CA ALA A 11 -3.38 -9.20 -10.68
C ALA A 11 -4.37 -10.22 -10.10
N GLN A 12 -3.94 -10.94 -9.07
CA GLN A 12 -4.84 -11.78 -8.28
C GLN A 12 -5.83 -10.90 -7.52
N TRP A 13 -5.34 -9.78 -6.98
CA TRP A 13 -6.16 -8.73 -6.38
C TRP A 13 -5.52 -7.36 -6.61
N GLY A 14 -5.86 -6.74 -7.73
CA GLY A 14 -5.40 -5.39 -8.09
C GLY A 14 -6.11 -4.30 -7.27
N GLU A 15 -5.35 -3.43 -6.62
CA GLU A 15 -5.88 -2.35 -5.77
C GLU A 15 -4.95 -1.13 -5.71
N GLY A 16 -5.42 -0.05 -5.09
CA GLY A 16 -4.61 1.13 -4.77
C GLY A 16 -4.02 1.87 -5.98
N PRO A 17 -4.78 2.16 -7.05
CA PRO A 17 -4.25 2.83 -8.23
C PRO A 17 -3.72 4.24 -7.88
N LEU A 18 -2.53 4.53 -8.39
CA LEU A 18 -1.80 5.77 -8.20
C LEU A 18 -1.17 6.18 -9.53
N TRP A 19 -1.49 7.38 -10.01
CA TRP A 19 -0.79 7.96 -11.15
C TRP A 19 0.44 8.75 -10.70
N TRP A 20 1.62 8.40 -11.18
CA TRP A 20 2.86 9.10 -10.83
C TRP A 20 3.91 9.02 -11.95
N GLN A 21 4.53 10.15 -12.29
CA GLN A 21 5.57 10.24 -13.33
C GLN A 21 5.22 9.54 -14.66
N GLY A 22 3.97 9.68 -15.12
CA GLY A 22 3.54 9.10 -16.39
C GLY A 22 3.22 7.60 -16.34
N CYS A 23 3.31 6.97 -15.17
CA CYS A 23 2.98 5.55 -14.98
C CYS A 23 1.80 5.40 -14.00
N LEU A 24 1.01 4.33 -14.20
CA LEU A 24 0.05 3.83 -13.23
C LEU A 24 0.75 2.84 -12.31
N TYR A 25 0.84 3.17 -11.04
CA TYR A 25 1.24 2.26 -9.97
C TYR A 25 0.02 1.63 -9.31
N TYR A 26 0.13 0.37 -8.91
CA TYR A 26 -0.90 -0.35 -8.17
C TYR A 26 -0.29 -1.55 -7.45
N VAL A 27 -1.04 -2.14 -6.52
CA VAL A 27 -0.63 -3.35 -5.80
C VAL A 27 -1.40 -4.55 -6.33
N ASP A 28 -0.75 -5.71 -6.33
CA ASP A 28 -1.42 -7.02 -6.40
C ASP A 28 -1.33 -7.63 -5.00
N ILE A 29 -2.40 -7.45 -4.22
CA ILE A 29 -2.41 -7.73 -2.78
C ILE A 29 -2.04 -9.20 -2.53
N GLU A 30 -2.83 -10.14 -3.07
CA GLU A 30 -2.59 -11.59 -2.91
C GLU A 30 -1.45 -12.11 -3.80
N GLY A 31 -1.07 -11.35 -4.83
CA GLY A 31 0.14 -11.64 -5.60
C GLY A 31 1.44 -11.25 -4.90
N CYS A 32 1.38 -10.49 -3.80
CA CYS A 32 2.53 -9.93 -3.08
C CYS A 32 3.46 -9.08 -3.98
N ARG A 33 2.88 -8.23 -4.84
CA ARG A 33 3.64 -7.40 -5.78
C ARG A 33 3.18 -5.95 -5.79
N VAL A 34 4.12 -5.05 -6.07
CA VAL A 34 3.84 -3.71 -6.58
C VAL A 34 4.07 -3.70 -8.08
N LEU A 35 3.25 -2.96 -8.81
CA LEU A 35 3.34 -2.85 -10.27
C LEU A 35 3.42 -1.39 -10.70
N ALA A 36 4.07 -1.17 -11.83
CA ALA A 36 4.04 0.08 -12.59
C ALA A 36 3.75 -0.24 -14.05
N PHE A 37 2.71 0.38 -14.59
CA PHE A 37 2.32 0.30 -15.98
C PHE A 37 2.55 1.64 -16.67
N ASP A 38 3.34 1.65 -17.74
CA ASP A 38 3.50 2.82 -18.61
C ASP A 38 2.53 2.69 -19.80
N PRO A 39 1.48 3.52 -19.89
CA PRO A 39 0.52 3.44 -20.99
C PRO A 39 1.07 3.93 -22.34
N HIS A 40 2.20 4.64 -22.37
CA HIS A 40 2.81 5.07 -23.63
C HIS A 40 3.55 3.93 -24.33
N SER A 41 4.36 3.18 -23.59
CA SER A 41 5.15 2.05 -24.12
C SER A 41 4.42 0.71 -24.00
N GLY A 42 3.45 0.61 -23.08
CA GLY A 42 2.81 -0.64 -22.70
C GLY A 42 3.68 -1.52 -21.78
N GLU A 43 4.79 -1.00 -21.27
CA GLU A 43 5.69 -1.74 -20.38
C GLU A 43 5.10 -1.89 -18.97
N GLU A 44 5.33 -3.06 -18.37
CA GLU A 44 4.94 -3.38 -17.01
C GLU A 44 6.19 -3.76 -16.19
N ARG A 45 6.42 -3.04 -15.10
CA ARG A 45 7.46 -3.34 -14.11
C ARG A 45 6.82 -3.88 -12.85
N LEU A 46 7.48 -4.85 -12.23
CA LEU A 46 7.00 -5.55 -11.06
C LEU A 46 8.08 -5.58 -9.99
N TRP A 47 7.67 -5.40 -8.74
CA TRP A 47 8.51 -5.57 -7.56
C TRP A 47 7.87 -6.62 -6.66
N GLU A 48 8.59 -7.72 -6.45
CA GLU A 48 8.22 -8.75 -5.47
C GLU A 48 8.41 -8.16 -4.07
N THR A 49 7.35 -8.16 -3.27
CA THR A 49 7.39 -7.60 -1.92
C THR A 49 7.51 -8.68 -0.83
N GLY A 50 7.21 -9.94 -1.18
CA GLY A 50 7.26 -11.07 -0.24
C GLY A 50 6.12 -11.09 0.79
N GLU A 51 5.28 -10.07 0.82
CA GLU A 51 4.12 -9.93 1.69
C GLU A 51 2.97 -9.22 0.99
N ARG A 52 1.77 -9.22 1.56
CA ARG A 52 0.67 -8.45 0.97
C ARG A 52 0.90 -6.98 1.24
N VAL A 53 0.78 -6.17 0.19
CA VAL A 53 0.81 -4.71 0.26
C VAL A 53 -0.57 -4.20 -0.09
N GLY A 54 -1.18 -3.42 0.79
CA GLY A 54 -2.51 -2.85 0.55
C GLY A 54 -2.47 -1.51 -0.20
N THR A 55 -1.44 -0.70 0.07
CA THR A 55 -1.35 0.65 -0.49
C THR A 55 0.10 1.11 -0.63
N LEU A 56 0.32 2.05 -1.55
CA LEU A 56 1.61 2.65 -1.88
C LEU A 56 1.45 4.12 -2.32
N VAL A 57 2.36 4.98 -1.85
CA VAL A 57 2.43 6.40 -2.21
C VAL A 57 3.87 6.83 -2.51
N PRO A 58 4.09 7.79 -3.42
CA PRO A 58 5.44 8.21 -3.78
C PRO A 58 6.04 9.10 -2.69
N ARG A 59 7.37 9.07 -2.56
CA ARG A 59 8.11 9.93 -1.61
C ARG A 59 8.84 11.05 -2.34
N ARG A 60 8.88 12.23 -1.72
CA ARG A 60 9.59 13.40 -2.26
C ARG A 60 11.07 13.16 -2.56
N ASN A 61 11.74 12.33 -1.76
CA ASN A 61 13.18 12.03 -1.89
C ASN A 61 13.44 10.71 -2.64
N GLY A 62 12.48 10.26 -3.45
CA GLY A 62 12.59 9.02 -4.20
C GLY A 62 12.05 7.80 -3.46
N GLY A 63 11.70 6.79 -4.25
CA GLY A 63 11.04 5.57 -3.81
C GLY A 63 9.62 5.80 -3.31
N PHE A 64 9.11 4.79 -2.60
CA PHE A 64 7.73 4.74 -2.15
C PHE A 64 7.62 4.49 -0.65
N LEU A 65 6.52 4.95 -0.08
CA LEU A 65 5.99 4.52 1.21
C LEU A 65 4.88 3.51 0.92
N MET A 66 4.80 2.45 1.71
CA MET A 66 3.75 1.44 1.59
C MET A 66 3.29 0.97 2.97
N ALA A 67 2.11 0.35 2.99
CA ALA A 67 1.59 -0.35 4.16
C ALA A 67 1.05 -1.73 3.75
N GLY A 68 1.43 -2.77 4.51
CA GLY A 68 1.15 -4.17 4.19
C GLY A 68 0.91 -5.05 5.41
N ASP A 69 1.23 -6.34 5.31
CA ASP A 69 1.12 -7.28 6.42
C ASP A 69 2.04 -6.89 7.60
N SER A 70 3.29 -6.47 7.33
CA SER A 70 4.28 -6.10 8.33
C SER A 70 4.33 -4.60 8.65
N GLY A 71 3.19 -3.91 8.54
CA GLY A 71 3.09 -2.49 8.83
C GLY A 71 3.62 -1.58 7.72
N PHE A 72 4.36 -0.54 8.09
CA PHE A 72 4.84 0.50 7.18
C PHE A 72 6.27 0.21 6.72
N ALA A 73 6.55 0.43 5.44
CA ALA A 73 7.88 0.26 4.87
C ALA A 73 8.18 1.28 3.75
N PHE A 74 9.47 1.43 3.45
CA PHE A 74 9.93 2.03 2.21
C PHE A 74 10.17 0.97 1.15
N LEU A 75 9.80 1.25 -0.09
CA LEU A 75 10.24 0.50 -1.27
C LEU A 75 11.20 1.35 -2.10
N ASP A 76 12.39 0.82 -2.37
CA ASP A 76 13.30 1.34 -3.37
C ASP A 76 13.02 0.68 -4.73
N PRO A 77 12.52 1.40 -5.74
CA PRO A 77 12.20 0.84 -7.04
C PRO A 77 13.44 0.48 -7.87
N GLY A 78 14.62 1.00 -7.53
CA GLY A 78 15.87 0.68 -8.24
C GLY A 78 16.44 -0.68 -7.84
N SER A 79 16.35 -1.02 -6.56
CA SER A 79 16.87 -2.29 -6.02
C SER A 79 15.77 -3.33 -5.70
N GLY A 80 14.52 -2.90 -5.56
CA GLY A 80 13.42 -3.71 -5.01
C GLY A 80 13.48 -3.88 -3.50
N LEU A 81 14.42 -3.22 -2.79
CA LEU A 81 14.59 -3.40 -1.35
C LEU A 81 13.42 -2.78 -0.58
N LEU A 82 12.87 -3.58 0.35
CA LEU A 82 11.97 -3.11 1.39
C LEU A 82 12.72 -2.77 2.67
N THR A 83 12.51 -1.56 3.18
CA THR A 83 13.07 -1.11 4.47
C THR A 83 11.93 -0.87 5.46
N PRO A 84 11.78 -1.70 6.51
CA PRO A 84 10.73 -1.53 7.51
C PRO A 84 10.85 -0.20 8.26
N LEU A 85 9.70 0.42 8.55
CA LEU A 85 9.58 1.61 9.40
C LEU A 85 8.98 1.30 10.76
N GLY A 86 8.11 0.29 10.81
CA GLY A 86 7.47 -0.17 12.03
C GLY A 86 6.06 -0.67 11.76
N ASP A 87 5.60 -1.57 12.63
CA ASP A 87 4.27 -2.13 12.59
C ASP A 87 3.52 -1.80 13.88
N PRO A 88 2.48 -0.94 13.83
CA PRO A 88 1.68 -0.62 15.01
C PRO A 88 0.70 -1.74 15.40
N GLU A 89 0.60 -2.81 14.61
CA GLU A 89 -0.27 -3.99 14.84
C GLU A 89 0.52 -5.30 14.87
N ALA A 90 1.81 -5.28 15.22
CA ALA A 90 2.68 -6.47 15.26
C ALA A 90 2.16 -7.59 16.19
N ASP A 91 1.30 -7.26 17.16
CA ASP A 91 0.64 -8.19 18.08
C ASP A 91 -0.67 -8.78 17.51
N LYS A 92 -1.06 -8.40 16.28
CA LYS A 92 -2.30 -8.82 15.62
C LYS A 92 -2.03 -9.51 14.27
N PRO A 93 -1.54 -10.76 14.26
CA PRO A 93 -1.26 -11.51 13.03
C PRO A 93 -2.50 -11.79 12.17
N GLY A 94 -3.71 -11.55 12.70
CA GLY A 94 -4.98 -11.62 11.97
C GLY A 94 -5.38 -10.33 11.26
N ASN A 95 -4.54 -9.30 11.30
CA ASN A 95 -4.78 -8.02 10.64
C ASN A 95 -3.80 -7.81 9.48
N ARG A 96 -4.19 -6.94 8.55
CA ARG A 96 -3.31 -6.37 7.52
C ARG A 96 -3.69 -4.94 7.23
N PHE A 97 -2.77 -4.15 6.69
CA PHE A 97 -3.14 -2.87 6.08
C PHE A 97 -3.92 -3.07 4.78
N ASN A 98 -4.89 -2.18 4.53
CA ASN A 98 -5.83 -2.27 3.43
C ASN A 98 -5.64 -1.15 2.41
N ASP A 99 -6.20 0.04 2.64
CA ASP A 99 -5.98 1.18 1.75
C ASP A 99 -5.39 2.36 2.54
N GLY A 100 -4.88 3.35 1.82
CA GLY A 100 -4.24 4.51 2.37
C GLY A 100 -3.83 5.52 1.30
N LYS A 101 -3.58 6.76 1.74
CA LYS A 101 -3.19 7.87 0.86
C LYS A 101 -2.31 8.87 1.58
N CYS A 102 -1.55 9.61 0.79
CA CYS A 102 -0.84 10.78 1.27
C CYS A 102 -1.84 11.95 1.37
N SER A 103 -1.91 12.61 2.51
CA SER A 103 -2.66 13.84 2.68
C SER A 103 -1.91 15.04 2.07
N PRO A 104 -2.60 16.17 1.79
CA PRO A 104 -1.97 17.34 1.18
C PRO A 104 -0.81 17.96 1.99
N ASP A 105 -0.77 17.71 3.30
CA ASP A 105 0.30 18.15 4.21
C ASP A 105 1.46 17.16 4.31
N GLY A 106 1.47 16.11 3.48
CA GLY A 106 2.59 15.16 3.33
C GLY A 106 2.62 14.04 4.36
N ARG A 107 1.52 13.81 5.08
CA ARG A 107 1.39 12.66 5.99
C ARG A 107 0.82 11.46 5.24
N PHE A 108 1.25 10.26 5.61
CA PHE A 108 0.75 9.04 4.99
C PHE A 108 -0.25 8.37 5.92
N PHE A 109 -1.49 8.21 5.47
CA PHE A 109 -2.54 7.53 6.22
C PHE A 109 -2.79 6.15 5.66
N ALA A 110 -3.05 5.18 6.53
CA ALA A 110 -3.40 3.82 6.13
C ALA A 110 -4.33 3.17 7.16
N GLY A 111 -5.34 2.46 6.68
CA GLY A 111 -6.29 1.70 7.49
C GLY A 111 -5.93 0.22 7.52
N SER A 112 -6.12 -0.43 8.68
CA SER A 112 -6.06 -1.88 8.77
C SER A 112 -7.44 -2.54 8.66
N ILE A 113 -7.45 -3.84 8.44
CA ILE A 113 -8.64 -4.70 8.46
C ILE A 113 -8.37 -5.93 9.32
N SER A 114 -9.43 -6.50 9.91
CA SER A 114 -9.37 -7.82 10.53
C SER A 114 -9.75 -8.90 9.52
N LEU A 115 -8.83 -9.82 9.21
CA LEU A 115 -9.08 -10.94 8.30
C LEU A 115 -10.13 -11.91 8.86
N ALA A 116 -10.16 -12.05 10.19
CA ALA A 116 -11.19 -12.81 10.90
C ALA A 116 -12.51 -12.04 11.07
N ARG A 117 -12.61 -10.80 10.58
CA ARG A 117 -13.76 -9.89 10.76
C ARG A 117 -14.11 -9.65 12.23
N LYS A 118 -13.10 -9.69 13.11
CA LYS A 118 -13.28 -9.43 14.54
C LYS A 118 -13.65 -7.97 14.76
N GLN A 119 -14.80 -7.74 15.38
CA GLN A 119 -15.33 -6.41 15.55
C GLN A 119 -14.39 -5.52 16.37
N GLY A 120 -14.06 -4.35 15.83
CA GLY A 120 -13.24 -3.36 16.51
C GLY A 120 -11.73 -3.64 16.56
N ASP A 121 -11.28 -4.71 15.90
CA ASP A 121 -9.88 -5.17 15.98
C ASP A 121 -8.93 -4.37 15.06
N ALA A 122 -9.47 -3.60 14.12
CA ALA A 122 -8.73 -2.77 13.18
C ALA A 122 -8.72 -1.28 13.59
N ALA A 123 -7.86 -0.52 12.93
CA ALA A 123 -7.66 0.89 13.23
C ALA A 123 -7.18 1.69 12.02
N PHE A 124 -7.21 3.02 12.17
CA PHE A 124 -6.71 3.96 11.19
C PHE A 124 -5.46 4.65 11.72
N TYR A 125 -4.40 4.65 10.92
CA TYR A 125 -3.07 5.10 11.31
C TYR A 125 -2.57 6.22 10.39
N ARG A 126 -1.60 6.97 10.92
CA ARG A 126 -0.90 8.05 10.23
C ARG A 126 0.59 7.95 10.51
N LEU A 127 1.40 7.99 9.46
CA LEU A 127 2.83 8.19 9.50
C LEU A 127 3.15 9.68 9.29
N ASP A 128 3.75 10.29 10.30
CA ASP A 128 4.21 11.68 10.26
C ASP A 128 5.59 11.81 9.55
N PRO A 129 6.00 13.01 9.09
CA PRO A 129 7.29 13.23 8.42
C PRO A 129 8.52 12.90 9.29
N ASP A 130 8.37 12.91 10.61
CA ASP A 130 9.36 12.49 11.60
C ASP A 130 9.41 10.96 11.80
N ARG A 131 8.68 10.21 10.95
CA ARG A 131 8.54 8.75 10.94
C ARG A 131 7.79 8.18 12.14
N GLN A 132 7.06 9.00 12.90
CA GLN A 132 6.21 8.50 13.97
C GLN A 132 4.91 7.93 13.38
N ILE A 133 4.60 6.68 13.73
CA ILE A 133 3.31 6.05 13.40
C ILE A 133 2.35 6.30 14.56
N ARG A 134 1.20 6.90 14.27
CA ARG A 134 0.18 7.26 15.26
C ARG A 134 -1.16 6.65 14.88
N LYS A 135 -1.83 6.08 15.87
CA LYS A 135 -3.25 5.72 15.74
C LYS A 135 -4.09 7.00 15.76
N VAL A 136 -4.90 7.19 14.72
CA VAL A 136 -5.81 8.33 14.59
C VAL A 136 -7.14 8.00 15.25
N PHE A 137 -7.70 6.82 14.93
CA PHE A 137 -8.83 6.22 15.64
C PHE A 137 -8.80 4.71 15.51
N GLY A 138 -9.57 4.01 16.35
CA GLY A 138 -9.69 2.55 16.34
C GLY A 138 -11.13 2.10 16.58
N GLY A 139 -11.31 0.83 16.91
CA GLY A 139 -12.64 0.28 17.17
C GLY A 139 -13.46 0.03 15.90
N VAL A 140 -12.78 -0.07 14.75
CA VAL A 140 -13.38 -0.45 13.46
C VAL A 140 -13.02 -1.89 13.12
N THR A 141 -13.82 -2.56 12.29
CA THR A 141 -13.51 -3.91 11.79
C THR A 141 -12.69 -3.85 10.50
N ASN A 142 -13.04 -2.89 9.63
CA ASN A 142 -12.38 -2.63 8.37
C ASN A 142 -12.21 -1.12 8.19
N SER A 143 -10.98 -0.66 7.97
CA SER A 143 -10.68 0.72 7.59
C SER A 143 -10.17 0.73 6.15
N ASN A 144 -10.87 1.45 5.27
CA ASN A 144 -10.51 1.61 3.86
C ASN A 144 -9.62 2.85 3.62
N GLY A 145 -8.83 3.26 4.62
CA GLY A 145 -7.98 4.44 4.52
C GLY A 145 -8.70 5.78 4.53
#